data_AF-A0A936N5N7-F1
#
_entry.id   AF-A0A936N5N7-F1
#
_cell.length_a   1.000
_cell.length_b   1.000
_cell.length_c   1.000
_cell.angle_alpha   90.00
_cell.angle_beta   90.00
_cell.angle_gamma   90.00
#
_symmetry.space_group_name_H-M   'P 1'
#
loop_
_entity.id
_entity.type
_entity.pdbx_description
1 polymer ?
#
loop_
_entity_poly.entity_id
_entity_poly.type
_entity_poly.pdbx_seq_one_letter_code
_entity_poly.pdbx_strand_id
1 'polypeptide(L)'
;MHRKIVIIFIFSFTYSFSQTVPQKVFNFAKQNLNKKVDRGECWDLANAALNAAGAQWTSPYDFGTKTNIQSTQPGDIIQFTNTKLKFPYGSMSFPKHTAIVYASTKKQITLIHQNFNNKRTVDTITIQLDYIVKGKAEAYRPK
;
A
#
# COMPACT_ATOMS: atom_id res chain seq x y z
N MET A 1 2.99 63.72 25.67
CA MET A 1 2.71 62.28 25.85
C MET A 1 2.88 61.58 24.51
N HIS A 2 3.98 60.84 24.30
CA HIS A 2 4.24 60.13 23.03
C HIS A 2 3.89 58.64 23.20
N ARG A 3 2.82 58.19 22.54
CA ARG A 3 2.42 56.76 22.50
C ARG A 3 3.29 56.03 21.47
N LYS A 4 4.14 55.10 21.92
CA LYS A 4 4.88 54.19 21.05
C LYS A 4 3.95 53.04 20.63
N ILE A 5 3.66 52.93 19.34
CA ILE A 5 2.95 51.80 18.75
C ILE A 5 3.96 50.66 18.60
N VAL A 6 3.71 49.54 19.28
CA VAL A 6 4.49 48.31 19.13
C VAL A 6 3.80 47.48 18.03
N ILE A 7 4.45 47.38 16.87
CA ILE A 7 4.02 46.50 15.78
C ILE A 7 4.61 45.12 16.06
N ILE A 8 3.77 44.17 16.45
CA ILE A 8 4.16 42.76 16.63
C ILE A 8 3.99 42.07 15.27
N PHE A 9 5.10 41.74 14.61
CA PHE A 9 5.10 40.87 13.45
C PHE A 9 4.95 39.41 13.91
N ILE A 10 3.79 38.80 13.64
CA ILE A 10 3.56 37.38 13.87
C ILE A 10 4.08 36.63 12.63
N PHE A 11 5.25 36.01 12.74
CA PHE A 11 5.80 35.14 11.69
C PHE A 11 5.14 33.76 11.80
N SER A 12 4.23 33.45 10.88
CA SER A 12 3.61 32.13 10.79
C SER A 12 4.58 31.14 10.14
N PHE A 13 5.20 30.28 10.95
CA PHE A 13 6.08 29.21 10.45
C PHE A 13 5.23 28.02 9.99
N THR A 14 5.16 27.77 8.69
CA THR A 14 4.47 26.59 8.15
C THR A 14 5.38 25.37 8.20
N TYR A 15 5.08 24.41 9.08
CA TYR A 15 5.75 23.11 9.08
C TYR A 15 5.27 22.28 7.88
N SER A 16 6.16 22.00 6.94
CA SER A 16 5.90 21.01 5.87
C SER A 16 6.26 19.62 6.38
N PHE A 17 5.27 18.76 6.62
CA PHE A 17 5.52 17.37 6.99
C PHE A 17 5.95 16.56 5.75
N SER A 18 7.19 16.06 5.74
CA SER A 18 7.66 15.18 4.66
C SER A 18 6.98 13.81 4.76
N GLN A 19 6.36 13.35 3.68
CA GLN A 19 5.73 12.03 3.63
C GLN A 19 6.78 10.92 3.74
N THR A 20 6.50 9.89 4.54
CA THR A 20 7.30 8.66 4.59
C THR A 20 7.18 7.87 3.29
N VAL A 21 8.13 6.98 2.99
CA VAL A 21 8.08 6.13 1.79
C VAL A 21 6.78 5.29 1.71
N PRO A 22 6.34 4.58 2.77
CA PRO A 22 5.05 3.89 2.74
C PRO A 22 3.87 4.84 2.44
N GLN A 23 3.88 6.06 2.99
CA GLN A 23 2.82 7.04 2.72
C GLN A 23 2.79 7.44 1.24
N LYS A 24 3.96 7.62 0.61
CA LYS A 24 4.07 7.92 -0.82
C LYS A 24 3.59 6.75 -1.68
N VAL A 25 3.98 5.51 -1.34
CA VAL A 25 3.50 4.28 -2.02
C VAL A 25 1.98 4.19 -1.95
N PHE A 26 1.40 4.37 -0.76
CA PHE A 26 -0.06 4.37 -0.57
C PHE A 26 -0.74 5.46 -1.39
N ASN A 27 -0.22 6.70 -1.34
CA ASN A 27 -0.79 7.83 -2.06
C ASN A 27 -0.78 7.60 -3.58
N PHE A 28 0.33 7.09 -4.13
CA PHE A 28 0.43 6.73 -5.54
C PHE A 28 -0.64 5.70 -5.92
N ALA A 29 -0.76 4.61 -5.16
CA ALA A 29 -1.71 3.55 -5.43
C ALA A 29 -3.17 4.07 -5.36
N LYS A 30 -3.49 4.87 -4.34
CA LYS A 30 -4.82 5.47 -4.16
C LYS A 30 -5.19 6.44 -5.29
N GLN A 31 -4.26 7.28 -5.75
CA GLN A 31 -4.49 8.21 -6.87
C GLN A 31 -4.71 7.51 -8.22
N ASN A 32 -4.33 6.24 -8.31
CA ASN A 32 -4.48 5.39 -9.48
C ASN A 32 -5.70 4.45 -9.42
N LEU A 33 -6.54 4.52 -8.38
CA LEU A 33 -7.79 3.76 -8.34
C LEU A 33 -8.61 3.96 -9.62
N ASN A 34 -9.16 2.87 -10.15
CA ASN A 34 -9.92 2.79 -11.40
C ASN A 34 -9.13 3.10 -12.68
N LYS A 35 -7.82 3.34 -12.60
CA LYS A 35 -6.94 3.52 -13.75
C LYS A 35 -6.13 2.25 -14.00
N LYS A 36 -5.64 2.09 -15.22
CA LYS A 36 -4.67 1.06 -15.56
C LYS A 36 -3.27 1.62 -15.33
N VAL A 37 -2.47 0.99 -14.48
CA VAL A 37 -1.05 1.34 -14.32
C VAL A 37 -0.22 0.45 -15.22
N ASP A 38 0.55 1.07 -16.12
CA ASP A 38 1.42 0.43 -17.11
C ASP A 38 0.67 -0.66 -17.93
N ARG A 39 1.16 -1.91 -17.97
CA ARG A 39 0.56 -3.00 -18.75
C ARG A 39 -0.69 -3.55 -18.10
N GLY A 40 -0.93 -3.22 -16.83
CA GLY A 40 -2.09 -3.62 -16.06
C GLY A 40 -1.85 -4.87 -15.19
N GLU A 41 -0.60 -5.31 -15.01
CA GLU A 41 -0.24 -6.47 -14.19
C GLU A 41 -0.16 -6.13 -12.69
N CYS A 42 -0.42 -7.10 -11.80
CA CYS A 42 -0.41 -6.86 -10.35
C CYS A 42 0.93 -6.26 -9.86
N TRP A 43 2.04 -6.71 -10.44
CA TRP A 43 3.38 -6.23 -10.13
C TRP A 43 3.64 -4.80 -10.63
N ASP A 44 3.02 -4.39 -11.74
CA ASP A 44 3.24 -3.06 -12.34
C ASP A 44 2.84 -1.93 -11.37
N LEU A 45 1.73 -2.14 -10.62
CA LEU A 45 1.28 -1.18 -9.61
C LEU A 45 2.31 -1.02 -8.49
N ALA A 46 2.83 -2.13 -7.96
CA ALA A 46 3.82 -2.11 -6.89
C ALA A 46 5.15 -1.48 -7.37
N ASN A 47 5.62 -1.88 -8.55
CA ASN A 47 6.82 -1.32 -9.18
C ASN A 47 6.71 0.20 -9.36
N ALA A 48 5.62 0.67 -9.95
CA ALA A 48 5.40 2.10 -10.19
C ALA A 48 5.29 2.88 -8.87
N ALA A 49 4.60 2.33 -7.87
CA ALA A 49 4.43 2.98 -6.58
C ALA A 49 5.75 3.10 -5.80
N LEU A 50 6.57 2.03 -5.78
CA LEU A 50 7.88 2.02 -5.12
C LEU A 50 8.84 3.01 -5.78
N ASN A 51 8.89 3.03 -7.12
CA ASN A 51 9.72 3.96 -7.89
C ASN A 51 9.28 5.42 -7.66
N ALA A 52 7.97 5.70 -7.71
CA ALA A 52 7.46 7.05 -7.45
C ALA A 52 7.69 7.52 -6.00
N ALA A 53 7.73 6.59 -5.05
CA ALA A 53 8.04 6.89 -3.65
C ALA A 53 9.53 7.14 -3.40
N GLY A 54 10.41 6.79 -4.34
CA GLY A 54 11.85 6.78 -4.15
C GLY A 54 12.31 5.69 -3.18
N ALA A 55 11.58 4.57 -3.13
CA ALA A 55 11.91 3.46 -2.24
C ALA A 55 13.22 2.77 -2.64
N GLN A 56 13.96 2.28 -1.67
CA GLN A 56 15.08 1.36 -1.85
C GLN A 56 14.54 -0.06 -1.94
N TRP A 57 14.54 -0.64 -3.15
CA TRP A 57 14.01 -1.99 -3.38
C TRP A 57 14.70 -2.63 -4.59
N THR A 58 14.71 -3.96 -4.64
CA THR A 58 15.26 -4.74 -5.76
C THR A 58 14.20 -5.68 -6.32
N SER A 59 14.01 -5.61 -7.64
CA SER A 59 13.10 -6.51 -8.35
C SER A 59 13.59 -7.97 -8.26
N PRO A 60 12.70 -8.97 -8.17
CA PRO A 60 11.24 -8.85 -8.21
C PRO A 60 10.53 -8.83 -6.86
N TYR A 61 11.17 -9.21 -5.74
CA TYR A 61 10.50 -9.42 -4.44
C TYR A 61 11.18 -8.78 -3.22
N ASP A 62 12.28 -8.05 -3.40
CA ASP A 62 12.92 -7.34 -2.30
C ASP A 62 12.30 -5.95 -2.14
N PHE A 63 11.09 -5.91 -1.57
CA PHE A 63 10.27 -4.71 -1.42
C PHE A 63 10.64 -3.84 -0.20
N GLY A 64 11.68 -4.22 0.56
CA GLY A 64 12.07 -3.58 1.80
C GLY A 64 12.03 -4.54 3.00
N THR A 65 11.71 -4.01 4.18
CA THR A 65 11.84 -4.79 5.42
C THR A 65 10.64 -5.68 5.67
N LYS A 66 10.86 -6.99 5.78
CA LYS A 66 9.80 -7.94 6.14
C LYS A 66 9.14 -7.54 7.47
N THR A 67 7.82 -7.56 7.51
CA THR A 67 7.01 -7.20 8.68
C THR A 67 5.96 -8.28 8.96
N ASN A 68 5.35 -8.22 10.14
CA ASN A 68 4.26 -9.10 10.51
C ASN A 68 2.96 -8.63 9.81
N ILE A 69 2.25 -9.57 9.15
CA ILE A 69 1.05 -9.28 8.35
C ILE A 69 -0.10 -8.72 9.18
N GLN A 70 -0.22 -9.08 10.47
CA GLN A 70 -1.21 -8.52 11.38
C GLN A 70 -0.86 -7.09 11.86
N SER A 71 0.36 -6.61 11.58
CA SER A 71 0.86 -5.27 11.95
C SER A 71 1.22 -4.41 10.74
N THR A 72 0.63 -4.72 9.58
CA THR A 72 0.80 -3.90 8.38
C THR A 72 0.20 -2.52 8.56
N GLN A 73 0.66 -1.58 7.75
CA GLN A 73 0.14 -0.22 7.65
C GLN A 73 -0.11 0.16 6.18
N PRO A 74 -0.87 1.24 5.91
CA PRO A 74 -1.04 1.73 4.56
C PRO A 74 0.31 1.93 3.85
N GLY A 75 0.41 1.39 2.63
CA GLY A 75 1.62 1.47 1.80
C GLY A 75 2.60 0.30 1.95
N ASP A 76 2.40 -0.60 2.92
CA ASP A 76 3.13 -1.87 2.94
C ASP A 76 2.78 -2.73 1.71
N ILE A 77 3.70 -3.59 1.27
CA ILE A 77 3.52 -4.50 0.15
C ILE A 77 3.22 -5.91 0.67
N ILE A 78 2.20 -6.57 0.11
CA ILE A 78 1.91 -7.98 0.34
C ILE A 78 2.25 -8.78 -0.92
N GLN A 79 3.10 -9.78 -0.77
CA GLN A 79 3.36 -10.79 -1.79
C GLN A 79 2.64 -12.08 -1.43
N PHE A 80 1.71 -12.50 -2.28
CA PHE A 80 1.05 -13.79 -2.21
C PHE A 80 1.77 -14.82 -3.07
N THR A 81 1.95 -16.03 -2.53
CA THR A 81 2.53 -17.18 -3.23
C THR A 81 1.70 -18.42 -2.95
N ASN A 82 1.05 -18.96 -3.99
CA ASN A 82 0.16 -20.11 -3.94
C ASN A 82 -0.90 -20.02 -2.82
N THR A 83 -1.43 -18.81 -2.60
CA THR A 83 -2.32 -18.52 -1.48
C THR A 83 -3.75 -18.86 -1.80
N LYS A 84 -4.43 -19.60 -0.93
CA LYS A 84 -5.85 -19.92 -1.04
C LYS A 84 -6.61 -19.39 0.16
N LEU A 85 -7.67 -18.65 -0.12
CA LEU A 85 -8.64 -18.20 0.86
C LEU A 85 -9.91 -19.03 0.74
N LYS A 86 -10.42 -19.55 1.85
CA LYS A 86 -11.66 -20.33 1.90
C LYS A 86 -12.69 -19.59 2.75
N PHE A 87 -13.82 -19.28 2.13
CA PHE A 87 -14.98 -18.63 2.74
C PHE A 87 -16.09 -19.68 2.95
N PRO A 88 -17.15 -19.38 3.74
CA PRO A 88 -18.26 -20.32 3.95
C PRO A 88 -18.89 -20.85 2.65
N TYR A 89 -19.02 -19.99 1.63
CA TYR A 89 -19.70 -20.31 0.36
C TYR A 89 -18.81 -20.12 -0.88
N GLY A 90 -17.48 -20.14 -0.72
CA GLY A 90 -16.59 -19.92 -1.86
C GLY A 90 -15.12 -20.02 -1.55
N SER A 91 -14.29 -19.81 -2.57
CA SER A 91 -12.85 -19.70 -2.39
C SER A 91 -12.25 -18.71 -3.37
N MET A 92 -11.11 -18.16 -3.00
CA MET A 92 -10.30 -17.27 -3.82
C MET A 92 -8.87 -17.77 -3.80
N SER A 93 -8.14 -17.61 -4.90
CA SER A 93 -6.74 -18.02 -4.98
C SER A 93 -5.89 -16.92 -5.59
N PHE A 94 -4.69 -16.78 -5.04
CA PHE A 94 -3.62 -15.93 -5.53
C PHE A 94 -2.40 -16.81 -5.81
N PRO A 95 -2.27 -17.38 -7.03
CA PRO A 95 -1.12 -18.20 -7.40
C PRO A 95 0.19 -17.43 -7.23
N LYS A 96 0.21 -16.19 -7.74
CA LYS A 96 1.30 -15.24 -7.58
C LYS A 96 0.73 -13.84 -7.75
N HIS A 97 0.64 -13.09 -6.66
CA HIS A 97 -0.05 -11.80 -6.67
C HIS A 97 0.64 -10.79 -5.75
N THR A 98 0.82 -9.57 -6.22
CA THR A 98 1.40 -8.48 -5.44
C THR A 98 0.32 -7.41 -5.21
N ALA A 99 0.24 -6.89 -3.99
CA ALA A 99 -0.73 -5.87 -3.62
C ALA A 99 -0.14 -4.89 -2.61
N ILE A 100 -0.74 -3.69 -2.53
CA ILE A 100 -0.37 -2.64 -1.59
C ILE A 100 -1.45 -2.56 -0.51
N VAL A 101 -1.06 -2.42 0.76
CA VAL A 101 -2.03 -2.29 1.85
C VAL A 101 -2.72 -0.92 1.77
N TYR A 102 -4.04 -0.93 1.68
CA TYR A 102 -4.89 0.26 1.83
C TYR A 102 -5.13 0.56 3.32
N ALA A 103 -5.55 -0.46 4.06
CA ALA A 103 -5.85 -0.41 5.49
C ALA A 103 -5.75 -1.82 6.08
N SER A 104 -5.52 -1.91 7.38
CA SER A 104 -5.41 -3.19 8.07
C SER A 104 -5.83 -3.12 9.52
N THR A 105 -6.36 -4.24 10.00
CA THR A 105 -6.52 -4.59 11.42
C THR A 105 -5.77 -5.89 11.69
N LYS A 106 -5.79 -6.38 12.93
CA LYS A 106 -5.19 -7.68 13.26
C LYS A 106 -5.81 -8.88 12.53
N LYS A 107 -7.03 -8.74 11.99
CA LYS A 107 -7.79 -9.84 11.36
C LYS A 107 -8.03 -9.62 9.86
N GLN A 108 -8.04 -8.38 9.41
CA GLN A 108 -8.50 -8.00 8.08
C GLN A 108 -7.51 -7.07 7.40
N ILE A 109 -7.31 -7.23 6.10
CA ILE A 109 -6.50 -6.32 5.29
C ILE A 109 -7.30 -5.92 4.06
N THR A 110 -7.43 -4.61 3.83
CA THR A 110 -7.86 -4.04 2.56
C THR A 110 -6.63 -3.76 1.72
N LEU A 111 -6.63 -4.25 0.49
CA LEU A 111 -5.54 -4.22 -0.47
C LEU A 111 -5.93 -3.35 -1.66
N ILE A 112 -4.94 -2.66 -2.24
CA ILE A 112 -4.99 -2.01 -3.55
C ILE A 112 -4.17 -2.88 -4.51
N HIS A 113 -4.76 -3.27 -5.63
CA HIS A 113 -4.15 -4.19 -6.57
C HIS A 113 -4.75 -4.03 -7.98
N GLN A 114 -4.15 -4.67 -8.97
CA GLN A 114 -4.72 -4.78 -10.31
C GLN A 114 -4.49 -6.20 -10.86
N ASN A 115 -5.06 -6.49 -12.02
CA ASN A 115 -5.08 -7.81 -12.64
C ASN A 115 -5.72 -8.91 -11.78
N PHE A 116 -6.92 -8.63 -11.28
CA PHE A 116 -7.72 -9.63 -10.56
C PHE A 116 -9.04 -9.86 -11.29
N ASN A 117 -9.45 -11.12 -11.48
CA ASN A 117 -10.63 -11.50 -12.27
C ASN A 117 -10.66 -10.86 -13.67
N ASN A 118 -9.53 -10.87 -14.40
CA ASN A 118 -9.36 -10.24 -15.72
C ASN A 118 -9.57 -8.71 -15.75
N LYS A 119 -9.67 -8.03 -14.60
CA LYS A 119 -9.73 -6.57 -14.51
C LYS A 119 -8.31 -6.00 -14.38
N ARG A 120 -7.85 -5.32 -15.43
CA ARG A 120 -6.52 -4.69 -15.53
C ARG A 120 -6.44 -3.27 -14.98
N THR A 121 -7.46 -2.81 -14.28
CA THR A 121 -7.45 -1.52 -13.57
C THR A 121 -7.23 -1.74 -12.09
N VAL A 122 -6.69 -0.72 -11.43
CA VAL A 122 -6.50 -0.72 -9.98
C VAL A 122 -7.84 -0.75 -9.28
N ASP A 123 -8.00 -1.70 -8.38
CA ASP A 123 -9.18 -1.92 -7.56
C ASP A 123 -8.76 -2.23 -6.12
N THR A 124 -9.76 -2.37 -5.25
CA THR A 124 -9.55 -2.79 -3.87
C THR A 124 -10.21 -4.13 -3.58
N ILE A 125 -9.58 -4.91 -2.71
CA ILE A 125 -10.19 -6.10 -2.13
C ILE A 125 -9.90 -6.15 -0.64
N THR A 126 -10.87 -6.61 0.14
CA THR A 126 -10.67 -6.86 1.56
C THR A 126 -10.64 -8.36 1.82
N ILE A 127 -9.59 -8.83 2.48
CA ILE A 127 -9.41 -10.22 2.87
C ILE A 127 -9.40 -10.37 4.39
N GLN A 128 -9.91 -11.50 4.88
CA GLN A 128 -9.73 -11.91 6.26
C GLN A 128 -8.52 -12.87 6.33
N LEU A 129 -7.65 -12.64 7.30
CA LEU A 129 -6.41 -13.40 7.47
C LEU A 129 -6.68 -14.84 7.93
N ASP A 130 -7.74 -15.07 8.70
CA ASP A 130 -8.17 -16.39 9.18
C ASP A 130 -8.73 -17.28 8.06
N TYR A 131 -9.11 -16.70 6.93
CA TYR A 131 -9.55 -17.46 5.75
C TYR A 131 -8.40 -17.96 4.89
N ILE A 132 -7.15 -17.56 5.15
CA ILE A 132 -5.98 -18.12 4.47
C ILE A 132 -5.75 -19.55 4.97
N VAL A 133 -6.04 -20.52 4.10
CA VAL A 133 -5.93 -21.96 4.43
C VAL A 133 -4.72 -22.66 3.78
N LYS A 134 -4.05 -21.99 2.84
CA LYS A 134 -2.86 -22.50 2.14
C LYS A 134 -2.03 -21.34 1.59
N GLY A 135 -0.72 -21.57 1.41
CA GLY A 135 0.21 -20.66 0.75
C GLY A 135 0.86 -19.66 1.70
N LYS A 136 1.45 -18.60 1.14
CA LYS A 136 2.15 -17.56 1.91
C LYS A 136 1.62 -16.18 1.54
N ALA A 137 1.36 -15.35 2.53
CA ALA A 137 1.13 -13.92 2.38
C ALA A 137 2.21 -13.19 3.18
N GLU A 138 3.21 -12.67 2.49
CA GLU A 138 4.39 -12.07 3.11
C GLU A 138 4.30 -10.54 3.01
N ALA A 139 4.44 -9.87 4.14
CA ALA A 139 4.33 -8.42 4.22
C ALA A 139 5.72 -7.76 4.28
N TYR A 140 5.86 -6.63 3.60
CA TYR A 140 7.09 -5.86 3.51
C TYR A 140 6.78 -4.37 3.68
N ARG A 141 7.64 -3.67 4.43
CA ARG A 141 7.60 -2.23 4.60
C ARG A 141 8.67 -1.57 3.72
N PRO A 142 8.28 -0.78 2.72
CA PRO A 142 9.21 -0.01 1.89
C PRO A 142 10.04 0.97 2.72
N LYS A 143 11.27 1.22 2.30
CA LYS A 143 12.23 2.13 2.95
C LYS A 143 12.76 3.16 1.98
#